data_AF-A0AAV1Q6V9-F1
#
_entry.id   AF-A0AAV1Q6V9-F1
#
_cell.length_a   1.000
_cell.length_b   1.000
_cell.length_c   1.000
_cell.angle_alpha   90.00
_cell.angle_beta   90.00
_cell.angle_gamma   90.00
#
_symmetry.space_group_name_H-M   'P 1'
#
loop_
_entity.id
_entity.type
_entity.pdbx_description
1 polymer ?
#
loop_
_entity_poly.entity_id
_entity_poly.type
_entity_poly.pdbx_seq_one_letter_code
_entity_poly.pdbx_strand_id
1 'polypeptide(L)' 'MDKTKQQWSEEETQCFLVLWSSAEVQTKLDGACRTKPVFENIKQGMAEAGYQRSVDQLINKLKKLKKDYRDQKKKL' A
#
# COMPACT_ATOMS: atom_id res chain seq x y z
N MET A 1 -25.96 -3.64 -4.64
CA MET A 1 -24.68 -4.03 -4.00
C MET A 1 -23.63 -3.05 -4.47
N ASP A 2 -23.57 -1.95 -3.75
CA ASP A 2 -22.88 -0.73 -4.07
C ASP A 2 -21.38 -1.00 -4.05
N LYS A 3 -20.76 -0.97 -5.24
CA LYS A 3 -19.30 -0.85 -5.36
C LYS A 3 -18.93 0.57 -4.93
N THR A 4 -19.00 0.84 -3.63
CA THR A 4 -18.45 2.05 -3.03
C THR A 4 -16.99 2.09 -3.45
N LYS A 5 -16.64 3.09 -4.26
CA LYS A 5 -15.25 3.48 -4.49
C LYS A 5 -14.70 3.85 -3.11
N GLN A 6 -14.13 2.87 -2.42
CA GLN A 6 -13.74 2.99 -1.03
C GLN A 6 -12.56 3.96 -0.99
N GLN A 7 -12.88 5.25 -0.82
CA GLN A 7 -11.92 6.35 -0.76
C GLN A 7 -10.96 6.05 0.38
N TRP A 8 -9.68 6.23 0.09
CA TRP A 8 -8.64 6.04 1.09
C TRP A 8 -8.54 7.32 1.89
N SER A 9 -8.78 7.26 3.19
CA SER A 9 -8.57 8.41 4.08
C SER A 9 -7.08 8.72 4.18
N GLU A 10 -6.75 9.94 4.62
CA GLU A 10 -5.36 10.32 4.89
C GLU A 10 -4.74 9.44 5.97
N GLU A 11 -5.46 9.21 7.07
CA GLU A 11 -5.04 8.31 8.17
C GLU A 11 -4.78 6.89 7.66
N GLU A 12 -5.71 6.34 6.87
CA GLU A 12 -5.58 5.02 6.29
C GLU A 12 -4.38 4.92 5.32
N THR A 13 -4.17 5.97 4.52
CA THR A 13 -3.03 6.07 3.61
C THR A 13 -1.71 6.19 4.38
N GLN A 14 -1.70 6.94 5.49
CA GLN A 14 -0.54 7.06 6.38
C GLN A 14 -0.22 5.72 7.04
N CYS A 15 -1.20 5.02 7.61
CA CYS A 15 -1.00 3.67 8.16
C CYS A 15 -0.42 2.72 7.10
N PHE A 16 -0.98 2.73 5.88
CA PHE A 16 -0.45 1.92 4.78
C PHE A 16 0.99 2.29 4.42
N LEU A 17 1.31 3.58 4.34
CA LEU A 17 2.66 4.06 4.04
C LEU A 17 3.65 3.70 5.15
N VAL A 18 3.26 3.80 6.43
CA VAL A 18 4.10 3.39 7.56
C VAL A 18 4.42 1.90 7.48
N LEU A 19 3.40 1.05 7.32
CA LEU A 19 3.57 -0.40 7.17
C LEU A 19 4.39 -0.77 5.92
N TRP A 20 4.22 -0.03 4.83
CA TRP A 20 4.97 -0.22 3.59
C TRP A 20 6.41 0.36 3.64
N SER A 21 6.64 1.40 4.43
CA SER A 21 7.94 2.07 4.58
C SER A 21 8.93 1.29 5.43
N SER A 22 8.46 0.27 6.15
CA SER A 22 9.32 -0.68 6.86
C SER A 22 10.38 -1.23 5.92
N ALA A 23 11.65 -1.10 6.33
CA ALA A 23 12.82 -1.44 5.52
C ALA A 23 12.75 -2.86 4.92
N GLU A 24 12.13 -3.80 5.63
CA GLU A 24 11.92 -5.17 5.18
C GLU A 24 11.10 -5.28 3.88
N VAL A 25 10.15 -4.36 3.65
CA VAL A 25 9.33 -4.30 2.44
C VAL A 25 10.13 -3.79 1.25
N GLN A 26 10.98 -2.77 1.46
CA GLN A 26 11.83 -2.23 0.41
C GLN A 26 12.92 -3.22 0.00
N THR A 27 13.55 -3.91 0.95
CA THR A 27 14.57 -4.93 0.68
C THR A 27 13.98 -6.16 -0.03
N LYS A 28 12.76 -6.60 0.33
CA LYS A 28 12.07 -7.71 -0.33
C LYS A 28 11.53 -7.37 -1.73
N LEU A 29 11.37 -6.09 -2.05
CA LEU A 29 10.92 -5.62 -3.37
C LEU A 29 12.03 -5.64 -4.44
N ASP A 30 13.31 -5.66 -4.02
CA ASP A 30 14.46 -5.79 -4.92
C ASP A 30 14.57 -7.22 -5.51
N GLY A 31 14.13 -8.23 -4.75
CA GLY A 31 13.98 -9.61 -5.19
C GLY A 31 12.56 -9.93 -5.67
N ALA A 32 12.20 -9.49 -6.88
CA ALA A 32 10.85 -9.37 -7.47
C ALA A 32 9.89 -10.60 -7.49
N CYS A 33 10.15 -11.71 -6.78
CA CYS A 33 9.31 -12.92 -6.80
C CYS A 33 8.41 -13.11 -5.56
N ARG A 34 8.66 -12.40 -4.44
CA ARG A 34 8.00 -12.69 -3.13
C ARG A 34 7.26 -11.51 -2.50
N THR A 35 6.56 -10.71 -3.30
CA THR A 35 5.83 -9.53 -2.80
C THR A 35 4.47 -9.85 -2.17
N LYS A 36 3.81 -10.95 -2.55
CA LYS A 36 2.54 -11.41 -1.94
C LYS A 36 2.58 -11.51 -0.41
N PRO A 37 3.54 -12.22 0.23
CA PRO A 37 3.57 -12.33 1.69
C PRO A 37 3.79 -10.98 2.40
N VAL A 38 4.44 -10.02 1.73
CA VAL A 38 4.59 -8.67 2.26
C VAL A 38 3.25 -7.93 2.31
N PHE A 39 2.46 -8.02 1.24
CA PHE A 39 1.13 -7.42 1.24
C PHE A 39 0.14 -8.11 2.20
N GLU A 40 0.28 -9.42 2.44
CA GLU A 40 -0.53 -10.10 3.47
C GLU A 40 -0.19 -9.58 4.88
N ASN A 41 1.10 -9.33 5.18
CA ASN A 41 1.49 -8.70 6.45
C ASN A 41 0.93 -7.28 6.58
N ILE A 42 1.01 -6.47 5.52
CA ILE A 42 0.44 -5.11 5.52
C ILE A 42 -1.08 -5.17 5.69
N LYS A 43 -1.76 -6.12 5.02
CA LYS A 43 -3.20 -6.33 5.18
C LYS A 43 -3.56 -6.67 6.63
N GLN A 44 -2.78 -7.51 7.29
CA GLN A 44 -3.00 -7.83 8.69
C GLN A 44 -2.83 -6.60 9.58
N GLY A 45 -1.73 -5.84 9.43
CA GLY A 45 -1.52 -4.60 10.20
C GLY A 45 -2.60 -3.54 9.94
N MET A 46 -3.10 -3.44 8.69
CA MET A 46 -4.25 -2.59 8.39
C MET A 46 -5.53 -3.07 9.07
N ALA A 47 -5.77 -4.39 9.09
CA ALA A 47 -6.94 -4.96 9.76
C ALA A 47 -6.90 -4.74 11.28
N GLU A 48 -5.72 -4.83 11.91
CA GLU A 48 -5.50 -4.51 13.33
C GLU A 48 -5.77 -3.03 13.64
N ALA A 49 -5.46 -2.14 12.70
CA ALA A 49 -5.80 -0.72 12.79
C ALA A 49 -7.29 -0.43 12.48
N GLY A 50 -8.11 -1.45 12.18
CA GLY A 50 -9.54 -1.32 11.86
C GLY A 50 -9.85 -1.13 10.37
N TYR A 51 -8.85 -1.17 9.49
CA TYR A 51 -8.99 -0.97 8.05
C TYR A 51 -8.99 -2.31 7.29
N GLN A 52 -10.16 -2.74 6.84
CA GLN A 52 -10.29 -3.96 6.02
C GLN A 52 -10.02 -3.66 4.55
N ARG A 53 -8.81 -3.99 4.08
CA ARG A 53 -8.39 -3.87 2.68
C ARG A 53 -7.83 -5.18 2.15
N SER A 54 -8.23 -5.53 0.92
CA SER A 54 -7.68 -6.69 0.22
C SER A 54 -6.29 -6.40 -0.34
N VAL A 55 -5.43 -7.40 -0.45
CA VAL A 55 -4.08 -7.27 -1.03
C VAL A 55 -4.09 -6.62 -2.41
N ASP A 56 -5.09 -6.92 -3.25
CA ASP A 56 -5.23 -6.30 -4.57
C ASP A 56 -5.45 -4.77 -4.49
N GLN A 57 -6.23 -4.31 -3.50
CA GLN A 57 -6.44 -2.89 -3.23
C GLN A 57 -5.15 -2.21 -2.76
N LEU A 58 -4.36 -2.88 -1.90
CA LEU A 58 -3.07 -2.39 -1.42
C LEU A 58 -2.07 -2.23 -2.58
N ILE A 59 -1.99 -3.24 -3.46
CA ILE A 59 -1.13 -3.22 -4.64
C ILE A 59 -1.53 -2.08 -5.57
N ASN A 60 -2.83 -1.91 -5.84
CA ASN A 60 -3.30 -0.86 -6.72
C ASN A 60 -3.03 0.55 -6.14
N LYS A 61 -3.26 0.73 -4.84
CA LYS A 61 -2.93 1.96 -4.12
C LYS A 61 -1.42 2.24 -4.18
N LEU A 62 -0.58 1.24 -3.97
CA LEU A 62 0.87 1.38 -4.09
C LEU A 62 1.31 1.76 -5.51
N LYS A 63 0.76 1.12 -6.54
CA LYS A 63 1.03 1.47 -7.95
C LYS A 63 0.68 2.94 -8.21
N LYS A 64 -0.46 3.40 -7.67
CA LYS A 64 -0.89 4.79 -7.79
C LYS A 64 0.06 5.74 -7.05
N LEU A 65 0.42 5.46 -5.79
CA LEU A 65 1.36 6.26 -5.00
C LEU A 65 2.75 6.33 -5.67
N LYS A 66 3.28 5.20 -6.16
CA LYS A 66 4.55 5.18 -6.93
C LYS A 66 4.47 5.97 -8.22
N LYS A 67 3.31 5.99 -8.89
CA LYS A 67 3.11 6.79 -10.10
C LYS A 67 3.09 8.27 -9.74
N ASP A 68 2.30 8.64 -8.74
CA ASP A 68 2.15 10.03 -8.27
C ASP A 68 3.49 10.60 -7.79
N TYR A 69 4.22 9.86 -6.95
CA TYR A 69 5.56 10.24 -6.49
C TYR A 69 6.55 10.43 -7.65
N ARG A 70 6.51 9.57 -8.67
CA ARG A 70 7.35 9.72 -9.88
C ARG A 70 6.96 10.95 -10.69
N ASP A 71 5.67 11.25 -10.80
CA ASP A 71 5.16 12.42 -11.52
C ASP A 71 5.52 13.72 -10.79
N GLN A 72 5.32 13.75 -9.47
CA GLN A 72 5.72 14.87 -8.60
C GLN A 72 7.24 15.09 -8.63
N LYS A 73 8.05 14.02 -8.58
CA LYS A 73 9.51 14.12 -8.70
C LYS A 73 9.96 14.65 -10.06
N LYS A 74 9.18 14.48 -11.13
CA LYS A 74 9.47 14.98 -12.48
C LYS A 74 9.13 16.46 -12.66
N LYS A 75 8.39 17.04 -11.71
CA LYS A 75 8.02 18.47 -11.66
C LYS A 75 8.93 19.32 -10.76
N LEU A 76 9.90 18.70 -10.10
CA LEU A 76 11.03 19.34 -9.41
C LEU A 76 12.25 19.35 -10.34
#